data_AF-A0ABD5DIT5-F1
#
_entry.id   AF-A0ABD5DIT5-F1
#
_cell.length_a   1.000
_cell.length_b   1.000
_cell.length_c   1.000
_cell.angle_alpha   90.00
_cell.angle_beta   90.00
_cell.angle_gamma   90.00
#
_symmetry.space_group_name_H-M   'P 1'
#
loop_
_entity.id
_entity.type
_entity.pdbx_description
1 polymer ?
#
loop_
_entity_poly.entity_id
_entity_poly.type
_entity_poly.pdbx_seq_one_letter_code
_entity_poly.pdbx_strand_id
1 'polypeptide(L)'
;EHIVPLSRQAIVLLEQLKQISGDKELLFPGDHDATKVMSENTVNGALRAMGYDTKTEVCGHGFRTMARGALGESGLWSDDAIE
;
A
#
# COMPACT_ATOMS: atom_id res chain seq x y z
N GLU A 1 -21.12 -2.93 -3.94
CA GLU A 1 -20.02 -2.33 -3.17
C GLU A 1 -18.91 -3.36 -3.04
N HIS A 2 -17.67 -2.98 -3.29
CA HIS A 2 -16.50 -3.84 -3.10
C HIS A 2 -15.87 -3.48 -1.75
N ILE A 3 -16.06 -4.33 -0.75
CA ILE A 3 -15.56 -4.13 0.61
C ILE A 3 -14.42 -5.12 0.84
N VAL A 4 -13.22 -4.61 1.10
CA VAL A 4 -12.05 -5.43 1.41
C VAL A 4 -11.76 -5.31 2.90
N PRO A 5 -11.90 -6.39 3.69
CA PRO A 5 -11.58 -6.34 5.11
C PRO A 5 -10.07 -6.16 5.30
N LEU A 6 -9.69 -5.22 6.16
CA LEU A 6 -8.29 -5.01 6.53
C LEU A 6 -7.87 -5.98 7.63
N SER A 7 -6.67 -6.53 7.51
CA SER A 7 -6.08 -7.34 8.58
C SER A 7 -5.80 -6.47 9.81
N ARG A 8 -5.68 -7.10 10.98
CA ARG A 8 -5.30 -6.41 12.22
C ARG A 8 -3.98 -5.67 12.06
N GLN A 9 -3.02 -6.24 11.35
CA GLN A 9 -1.71 -5.64 11.08
C GLN A 9 -1.86 -4.36 10.24
N ALA A 10 -2.70 -4.38 9.20
CA ALA A 10 -2.97 -3.20 8.40
C ALA A 10 -3.61 -2.09 9.23
N ILE A 11 -4.61 -2.41 10.06
CA ILE A 11 -5.27 -1.45 10.95
C ILE A 11 -4.26 -0.77 11.89
N VAL A 12 -3.38 -1.55 12.53
CA VAL A 12 -2.35 -1.00 13.43
C VAL A 12 -1.43 -0.01 12.68
N LEU A 13 -1.01 -0.33 11.46
CA LEU A 13 -0.18 0.56 10.65
C LEU A 13 -0.93 1.86 10.29
N LEU A 14 -2.23 1.78 9.99
CA LEU A 14 -3.04 2.96 9.68
C LEU A 14 -3.27 3.84 10.91
N GLU A 15 -3.42 3.25 12.09
CA GLU A 15 -3.51 3.99 13.36
C GLU A 15 -2.20 4.72 13.66
N GLN A 16 -1.05 4.08 13.46
CA GLN A 16 0.26 4.70 13.57
C GLN A 16 0.44 5.84 12.57
N LEU A 17 0.02 5.61 11.31
CA LEU A 17 0.05 6.63 10.28
C LEU A 17 -0.80 7.84 10.69
N LYS A 18 -1.99 7.63 11.25
CA LYS A 18 -2.87 8.70 11.72
C LYS A 18 -2.21 9.57 12.80
N GLN A 19 -1.41 8.98 13.69
CA GLN A 19 -0.65 9.76 14.68
C GLN A 19 0.41 10.67 14.05
N ILE A 20 0.93 10.30 12.87
CA ILE A 20 1.94 11.07 12.13
C ILE A 20 1.28 12.11 11.22
N SER A 21 0.21 11.74 10.51
CA SER A 21 -0.44 12.57 9.49
C SER A 21 -1.49 13.54 10.05
N GLY A 22 -2.01 13.26 11.26
CA GLY A 22 -3.07 14.02 11.91
C GLY A 22 -4.46 13.71 11.34
N ASP A 23 -5.42 14.61 11.56
CA ASP A 23 -6.82 14.46 11.13
C ASP A 23 -7.08 14.99 9.71
N LYS A 24 -6.24 14.60 8.76
CA LYS A 24 -6.44 14.95 7.34
C LYS A 24 -7.56 14.12 6.72
N GLU A 25 -8.23 14.67 5.73
CA GLU A 25 -9.26 13.97 4.96
C GLU A 25 -8.70 12.76 4.19
N LEU A 26 -7.48 12.90 3.66
CA LEU A 26 -6.79 11.86 2.92
C LEU A 26 -5.81 11.09 3.81
N LEU A 27 -5.84 9.76 3.70
CA LEU A 27 -4.91 8.86 4.40
C LEU A 27 -3.45 9.06 3.93
N PHE A 28 -3.26 9.27 2.62
CA PHE A 28 -1.97 9.54 2.00
C PHE A 28 -2.04 10.83 1.18
N PRO A 29 -1.88 12.00 1.82
CA PRO A 29 -1.88 13.29 1.13
C PRO A 29 -0.58 13.49 0.33
N GLY A 30 -0.65 14.27 -0.74
CA GLY A 30 0.53 14.76 -1.45
C GLY A 30 1.35 15.73 -0.59
N ASP A 31 2.66 15.78 -0.80
CA ASP A 31 3.53 16.67 -0.01
C ASP A 31 3.29 18.15 -0.34
N HIS A 32 3.09 18.46 -1.63
CA HIS A 32 2.92 19.83 -2.12
C HIS A 32 1.49 20.37 -1.92
N ASP A 33 0.50 19.46 -1.92
CA ASP A 33 -0.93 19.80 -1.81
C ASP A 33 -1.63 18.71 -1.00
N ALA A 34 -1.95 19.03 0.25
CA ALA A 34 -2.55 18.10 1.19
C ALA A 34 -4.01 17.72 0.87
N THR A 35 -4.63 18.41 -0.10
CA THR A 35 -5.99 18.08 -0.59
C THR A 35 -5.98 17.06 -1.72
N LYS A 36 -4.80 16.72 -2.24
CA LYS A 36 -4.63 15.73 -3.32
C LYS A 36 -4.00 14.45 -2.78
N VAL A 37 -4.34 13.34 -3.41
CA VAL A 37 -3.72 12.05 -3.11
C VAL A 37 -2.25 12.04 -3.50
N MET A 38 -1.45 11.33 -2.72
CA MET A 38 -0.05 11.07 -3.01
C MET A 38 0.13 10.42 -4.39
N SER A 39 1.18 10.83 -5.11
CA SER A 39 1.50 10.21 -6.41
C SER A 39 2.08 8.81 -6.23
N GLU A 40 1.84 7.89 -7.18
CA GLU A 40 2.47 6.57 -7.18
C GLU A 40 4.01 6.67 -7.15
N ASN A 41 4.57 7.68 -7.82
CA ASN A 41 6.00 7.94 -7.85
C ASN A 41 6.59 8.20 -6.46
N THR A 42 5.79 8.71 -5.52
CA THR A 42 6.23 8.94 -4.14
C THR A 42 6.56 7.62 -3.43
N VAL A 43 5.77 6.55 -3.65
CA VAL A 43 6.05 5.21 -3.09
C VAL A 43 7.36 4.67 -3.64
N ASN A 44 7.55 4.75 -4.97
CA ASN A 44 8.80 4.33 -5.60
C ASN A 44 10.00 5.17 -5.11
N GLY A 45 9.80 6.47 -4.88
CA GLY A 45 10.82 7.34 -4.27
C GLY A 45 11.23 6.87 -2.88
N ALA A 46 10.25 6.52 -2.03
CA ALA A 46 10.51 6.00 -0.69
C ALA A 46 11.27 4.66 -0.72
N LEU A 47 10.92 3.74 -1.62
CA LEU A 47 11.63 2.47 -1.80
C LEU A 47 13.10 2.69 -2.17
N ARG A 48 13.37 3.61 -3.11
CA ARG A 48 14.76 3.99 -3.47
C ARG A 48 15.52 4.60 -2.30
N ALA A 49 14.86 5.43 -1.49
CA ALA A 49 15.48 6.01 -0.29
C ALA A 49 15.85 4.95 0.75
N MET A 50 15.14 3.82 0.79
CA MET A 50 15.47 2.66 1.61
C MET A 50 16.55 1.74 1.00
N GLY A 51 17.01 2.05 -0.23
CA GLY A 51 18.08 1.33 -0.91
C GLY A 51 17.64 0.34 -1.98
N TYR A 52 16.33 0.26 -2.30
CA TYR A 52 15.81 -0.66 -3.31
C TYR A 52 15.87 -0.09 -4.73
N ASP A 53 16.27 -0.90 -5.71
CA ASP A 53 16.12 -0.61 -7.13
C ASP A 53 14.69 -0.92 -7.61
N THR A 54 13.90 0.13 -7.79
CA THR A 54 12.51 0.03 -8.28
C THR A 54 12.34 -0.47 -9.71
N LYS A 55 13.43 -0.70 -10.46
CA LYS A 55 13.37 -1.29 -11.81
C LYS A 55 13.64 -2.79 -11.81
N THR A 56 14.45 -3.27 -10.88
CA THR A 56 14.97 -4.64 -10.88
C THR A 56 14.59 -5.45 -9.65
N GLU A 57 14.28 -4.80 -8.52
CA GLU A 57 13.97 -5.46 -7.24
C GLU A 57 12.50 -5.33 -6.85
N VAL A 58 12.04 -4.14 -6.44
CA VAL A 58 10.68 -3.93 -5.93
C VAL A 58 10.12 -2.56 -6.28
N CYS A 59 8.90 -2.52 -6.80
CA CYS A 59 8.16 -1.29 -7.10
C CYS A 59 6.74 -1.34 -6.53
N GLY A 60 6.07 -0.20 -6.48
CA GLY A 60 4.70 -0.08 -5.96
C GLY A 60 3.73 -1.10 -6.58
N HIS A 61 3.70 -1.19 -7.91
CA HIS A 61 2.90 -2.21 -8.62
C HIS A 61 3.30 -3.65 -8.25
N GLY A 62 4.61 -3.91 -8.10
CA GLY A 62 5.14 -5.24 -7.79
C GLY A 62 4.54 -5.84 -6.51
N PHE A 63 4.18 -5.02 -5.53
CA PHE A 63 3.51 -5.50 -4.31
C PHE A 63 2.16 -6.16 -4.58
N ARG A 64 1.36 -5.66 -5.53
CA ARG A 64 0.06 -6.28 -5.87
C ARG A 64 0.28 -7.65 -6.49
N THR A 65 1.23 -7.75 -7.43
CA THR A 65 1.56 -9.03 -8.08
C THR A 65 2.07 -10.04 -7.05
N MET A 66 2.95 -9.62 -6.14
CA MET A 66 3.46 -10.48 -5.07
C MET A 66 2.35 -10.93 -4.11
N ALA A 67 1.47 -10.03 -3.69
CA ALA A 67 0.35 -10.36 -2.81
C ALA A 67 -0.60 -11.37 -3.46
N ARG A 68 -0.95 -11.17 -4.73
CA ARG A 68 -1.77 -12.12 -5.50
C ARG A 68 -1.12 -13.50 -5.60
N GLY A 69 0.17 -13.55 -5.93
CA GLY A 69 0.93 -14.81 -6.00
C GLY A 69 0.93 -15.54 -4.66
N ALA A 70 1.30 -14.85 -3.59
CA ALA A 70 1.35 -15.44 -2.24
C ALA A 70 -0.02 -15.92 -1.75
N LEU A 71 -1.09 -15.14 -2.00
CA LEU A 71 -2.45 -15.53 -1.61
C LEU A 71 -2.94 -16.74 -2.42
N GLY A 72 -2.68 -16.79 -3.73
CA GLY A 72 -3.02 -17.93 -4.58
C GLY A 72 -2.26 -19.20 -4.18
N GLU A 73 -0.95 -19.08 -3.96
CA GLU A 73 -0.10 -20.20 -3.52
C GLU A 73 -0.47 -20.72 -2.12
N SER A 74 -1.01 -19.86 -1.24
CA SER A 74 -1.43 -20.29 0.10
C SER A 74 -2.59 -21.29 0.06
N GLY A 75 -3.41 -21.28 -0.98
CA GLY A 75 -4.62 -22.11 -1.09
C GLY A 75 -5.70 -21.81 -0.03
N LEU A 76 -5.56 -20.73 0.74
CA LEU A 76 -6.48 -20.37 1.82
C LEU A 76 -7.65 -19.49 1.36
N TRP A 77 -7.59 -18.97 0.14
CA TRP A 77 -8.51 -17.97 -0.39
C TRP A 77 -9.05 -18.41 -1.74
N SER A 78 -10.31 -18.06 -2.03
CA SER A 78 -10.90 -18.25 -3.35
C SER A 78 -10.29 -17.28 -4.37
N ASP A 79 -10.28 -17.64 -5.65
CA ASP A 79 -9.81 -16.76 -6.73
C ASP A 79 -10.55 -15.41 -6.73
N ASP A 80 -11.86 -15.42 -6.48
CA ASP A 80 -12.69 -14.21 -6.35
C ASP A 80 -12.24 -13.29 -5.20
N ALA A 81 -11.56 -13.82 -4.18
CA ALA A 81 -11.04 -13.05 -3.06
C ALA A 81 -9.62 -12.51 -3.31
N ILE A 82 -8.96 -12.93 -4.40
CA ILE A 82 -7.57 -12.59 -4.76
C ILE A 82 -7.51 -11.52 -5.89
N GLU A 83 -8.65 -11.21 -6.54
CA GLU A 83 -8.80 -10.21 -7.62
C GLU A 83 -8.38 -8.76 -7.25
#